data_AF-A0A816UQS7-F1
#
_entry.id   AF-A0A816UQS7-F1
#
_cell.length_a   1.000
_cell.length_b   1.000
_cell.length_c   1.000
_cell.angle_alpha   90.00
_cell.angle_beta   90.00
_cell.angle_gamma   90.00
#
_symmetry.space_group_name_H-M   'P 1'
#
loop_
_entity.id
_entity.type
_entity.pdbx_description
1 polymer ?
#
loop_
_entity_poly.entity_id
_entity_poly.type
_entity_poly.pdbx_seq_one_letter_code
_entity_poly.pdbx_strand_id
1 'polypeptide(L)'
;MSSPAHAIYSSTFSLSLQGHEFQPQYDVQLIFNETARSRLLCAAACSQNPSCRTFDYDSSSHRCRLFEADLTNGAIIATGSQTSIVGCVILSASLYASMYNQSCSACQKNRYQTCSSTTNTCQCPGNSYWNGSMCPLQLFETAACSQIDACRSDLNLSCNINSYGGFTQCLTGQVFTNSTGTVYAVWNTTAGSDSNLASSGTGIGKYYPGEVPDNIFDRNTSTKYTNFGNCNITGIVSPTCAQDTGFYLTLQRGASLLVAFRFATANSYPQRDPLMITIEGSNSNSTELTRGSSWTLLYNGSSGISTNQSRLTYGSIQLLPKTSAWYASYRFLVNLAMNKGLPISAIQYSEVELFGH
;
A
#
# COMPACT_ATOMS: atom_id res chain seq x y z
N MET A 1 3.47 11.84 -45.59
CA MET A 1 3.85 12.74 -44.48
C MET A 1 3.71 11.95 -43.19
N SER A 2 4.85 11.56 -42.61
CA SER A 2 4.94 10.76 -41.39
C SER A 2 4.58 11.61 -40.18
N SER A 3 3.45 11.32 -39.54
CA SER A 3 3.08 11.87 -38.24
C SER A 3 3.97 11.26 -37.15
N PRO A 4 4.72 12.05 -36.37
CA PRO A 4 5.58 11.53 -35.31
C PRO A 4 4.80 11.48 -33.98
N ALA A 5 4.04 10.41 -33.72
CA ALA A 5 3.42 10.20 -32.39
C ALA A 5 3.02 8.76 -31.99
N HIS A 6 3.20 7.72 -32.81
CA HIS A 6 2.52 6.42 -32.57
C HIS A 6 3.44 5.21 -32.27
N ALA A 7 4.63 5.40 -31.71
CA ALA A 7 5.62 4.30 -31.60
C ALA A 7 5.79 3.64 -30.22
N ILE A 8 5.00 3.94 -29.19
CA ILE A 8 5.54 3.84 -27.81
C ILE A 8 4.88 2.81 -26.86
N TYR A 9 3.72 2.22 -27.20
CA TYR A 9 3.13 1.13 -26.40
C TYR A 9 2.92 -0.12 -27.28
N SER A 10 3.84 -1.09 -27.18
CA SER A 10 3.74 -2.36 -27.94
C SER A 10 3.12 -3.45 -27.08
N SER A 11 2.18 -4.20 -27.66
CA SER A 11 1.56 -5.37 -27.05
C SER A 11 1.32 -6.45 -28.07
N THR A 12 1.52 -7.69 -27.67
CA THR A 12 1.07 -8.84 -28.43
C THR A 12 -0.28 -9.28 -27.89
N PHE A 13 -1.23 -9.53 -28.78
CA PHE A 13 -2.56 -10.00 -28.42
C PHE A 13 -2.78 -11.41 -28.98
N SER A 14 -3.40 -12.27 -28.17
CA SER A 14 -4.06 -13.48 -28.66
C SER A 14 -5.49 -13.12 -29.05
N LEU A 15 -5.92 -13.49 -30.25
CA LEU A 15 -7.28 -13.21 -30.74
C LEU A 15 -8.15 -14.47 -30.70
N SER A 16 -9.41 -14.33 -30.29
CA SER A 16 -10.40 -15.39 -30.39
C SER A 16 -10.83 -15.63 -31.84
N LEU A 17 -11.62 -16.68 -32.06
CA LEU A 17 -12.45 -16.78 -33.26
C LEU A 17 -13.51 -15.68 -33.28
N GLN A 18 -14.03 -15.39 -34.46
CA GLN A 18 -15.23 -14.56 -34.60
C GLN A 18 -16.42 -15.22 -33.89
N GLY A 19 -17.41 -14.42 -33.49
CA GLY A 19 -18.58 -14.93 -32.80
C GLY A 19 -18.47 -14.94 -31.29
N HIS A 20 -17.48 -14.24 -30.72
CA HIS A 20 -17.20 -14.30 -29.28
C HIS A 20 -17.07 -12.93 -28.64
N GLU A 21 -17.46 -12.85 -27.37
CA GLU A 21 -17.32 -11.70 -26.49
C GLU A 21 -16.65 -12.12 -25.18
N PHE A 22 -16.05 -11.15 -24.51
CA PHE A 22 -15.49 -11.37 -23.20
C PHE A 22 -16.55 -11.10 -22.12
N GLN A 23 -16.73 -12.07 -21.23
CA GLN A 23 -17.56 -11.96 -20.05
C GLN A 23 -16.65 -11.91 -18.82
N PRO A 24 -16.48 -10.75 -18.17
CA PRO A 24 -15.76 -10.69 -16.91
C PRO A 24 -16.54 -11.48 -15.84
N GLN A 25 -15.81 -12.07 -14.90
CA GLN A 25 -16.40 -12.71 -13.73
C GLN A 25 -17.00 -11.68 -12.77
N TYR A 26 -16.45 -10.46 -12.76
CA TYR A 26 -16.88 -9.37 -11.89
C TYR A 26 -17.19 -8.10 -12.69
N ASP A 27 -18.31 -7.46 -12.40
CA ASP A 27 -18.81 -6.32 -13.19
C ASP A 27 -17.91 -5.07 -13.10
N VAL A 28 -17.10 -4.95 -12.04
CA VAL A 28 -16.18 -3.82 -11.79
C VAL A 28 -14.99 -3.75 -12.75
N GLN A 29 -14.87 -4.69 -13.68
CA GLN A 29 -13.69 -4.83 -14.55
C GLN A 29 -13.83 -4.13 -15.90
N LEU A 30 -15.02 -3.63 -16.25
CA LEU A 30 -15.19 -2.83 -17.47
C LEU A 30 -14.52 -1.47 -17.26
N ILE A 31 -13.48 -1.17 -18.05
CA ILE A 31 -12.78 0.12 -17.98
C ILE A 31 -13.61 1.20 -18.68
N PHE A 32 -13.97 0.95 -19.95
CA PHE A 32 -14.87 1.80 -20.71
C PHE A 32 -15.42 1.07 -21.95
N ASN A 33 -16.44 1.67 -22.54
CA ASN A 33 -17.05 1.29 -23.81
C ASN A 33 -16.99 2.48 -24.77
N GLU A 34 -16.43 2.28 -25.96
CA GLU A 34 -16.30 3.30 -26.99
C GLU A 34 -16.67 2.77 -28.39
N THR A 35 -16.73 3.68 -29.36
CA THR A 35 -16.88 3.31 -30.78
C THR A 35 -15.52 3.34 -31.47
N ALA A 36 -15.08 2.20 -32.00
CA ALA A 36 -13.84 2.07 -32.76
C ALA A 36 -14.10 1.69 -34.22
N ARG A 37 -13.56 2.46 -35.16
CA ARG A 37 -13.77 2.20 -36.60
C ARG A 37 -13.10 0.91 -37.10
N SER A 38 -12.18 0.35 -36.33
CA SER A 38 -11.53 -0.91 -36.65
C SER A 38 -11.05 -1.63 -35.39
N ARG A 39 -10.85 -2.94 -35.52
CA ARG A 39 -10.20 -3.76 -34.49
C ARG A 39 -8.84 -3.21 -34.08
N LEU A 40 -8.07 -2.68 -35.04
CA LEU A 40 -6.74 -2.13 -34.76
C LEU A 40 -6.81 -0.90 -33.85
N LEU A 41 -7.82 -0.06 -34.03
CA LEU A 41 -8.04 1.10 -33.15
C LEU A 41 -8.48 0.67 -31.75
N CYS A 42 -9.37 -0.33 -31.63
CA CYS A 42 -9.75 -0.89 -30.33
C CYS A 42 -8.54 -1.51 -29.60
N ALA A 43 -7.72 -2.28 -30.30
CA ALA A 43 -6.48 -2.83 -29.76
C ALA A 43 -5.45 -1.74 -29.39
N ALA A 44 -5.38 -0.65 -30.15
CA ALA A 44 -4.53 0.50 -29.85
C ALA A 44 -5.00 1.23 -28.57
N ALA A 45 -6.31 1.41 -28.40
CA ALA A 45 -6.90 1.97 -27.19
C ALA A 45 -6.56 1.10 -25.97
N CYS A 46 -6.69 -0.22 -26.09
CA CYS A 46 -6.22 -1.14 -25.06
C CYS A 46 -4.72 -0.97 -24.80
N SER A 47 -3.89 -0.92 -25.84
CA SER A 47 -2.43 -0.79 -25.70
C SER A 47 -1.99 0.48 -24.98
N GLN A 48 -2.74 1.57 -25.14
CA GLN A 48 -2.48 2.86 -24.51
C GLN A 48 -2.99 2.93 -23.07
N ASN A 49 -3.82 1.98 -22.64
CA ASN A 49 -4.33 1.91 -21.27
C ASN A 49 -3.55 0.84 -20.46
N PRO A 50 -2.75 1.24 -19.44
CA PRO A 50 -1.99 0.31 -18.61
C PRO A 50 -2.83 -0.77 -17.89
N SER A 51 -4.09 -0.48 -17.57
CA SER A 51 -5.00 -1.42 -16.90
C SER A 51 -5.66 -2.41 -17.87
N CYS A 52 -5.73 -2.10 -19.16
CA CYS A 52 -6.43 -2.97 -20.12
C CYS A 52 -5.70 -4.32 -20.31
N ARG A 53 -6.39 -5.43 -20.05
CA ARG A 53 -5.86 -6.80 -20.26
C ARG A 53 -6.59 -7.53 -21.37
N THR A 54 -7.86 -7.22 -21.58
CA THR A 54 -8.69 -7.81 -22.63
C THR A 54 -9.52 -6.73 -23.29
N PHE A 55 -9.79 -6.86 -24.58
CA PHE A 55 -10.79 -6.07 -25.28
C PHE A 55 -11.74 -6.97 -26.05
N ASP A 56 -12.98 -6.54 -26.25
CA ASP A 56 -13.86 -7.09 -27.27
C ASP A 56 -14.17 -6.03 -28.33
N TYR A 57 -14.24 -6.45 -29.58
CA TYR A 57 -14.53 -5.60 -30.71
C TYR A 57 -15.57 -6.23 -31.61
N ASP A 58 -16.62 -5.48 -31.94
CA ASP A 58 -17.64 -5.89 -32.89
C ASP A 58 -17.57 -5.03 -34.16
N SER A 59 -17.30 -5.64 -35.31
CA SER A 59 -17.12 -4.86 -36.54
C SER A 59 -18.43 -4.35 -37.14
N SER A 60 -19.58 -4.96 -36.81
CA SER A 60 -20.89 -4.54 -37.34
C SER A 60 -21.42 -3.28 -36.66
N SER A 61 -21.26 -3.21 -35.34
CA SER A 61 -21.71 -2.09 -34.50
C SER A 61 -20.59 -1.08 -34.20
N HIS A 62 -19.35 -1.41 -34.55
CA HIS A 62 -18.14 -0.68 -34.17
C HIS A 62 -17.93 -0.55 -32.66
N ARG A 63 -18.60 -1.39 -31.85
CA ARG A 63 -18.44 -1.41 -30.39
C ARG A 63 -17.06 -1.91 -30.00
N CYS A 64 -16.39 -1.20 -29.10
CA CYS A 64 -15.13 -1.59 -28.47
C CYS A 64 -15.28 -1.48 -26.96
N ARG A 65 -15.14 -2.58 -26.21
CA ARG A 65 -15.05 -2.52 -24.75
C ARG A 65 -13.69 -2.99 -24.28
N LEU A 66 -13.16 -2.29 -23.29
CA LEU A 66 -11.87 -2.60 -22.68
C LEU A 66 -12.07 -3.08 -21.25
N PHE A 67 -11.38 -4.14 -20.87
CA PHE A 67 -11.51 -4.79 -19.58
C PHE A 67 -10.18 -4.86 -18.83
N GLU A 68 -10.24 -4.58 -17.54
CA GLU A 68 -9.22 -4.87 -16.53
C GLU A 68 -9.40 -6.31 -16.02
N ALA A 69 -9.40 -7.25 -16.96
CA ALA A 69 -9.69 -8.65 -16.73
C ALA A 69 -8.96 -9.50 -17.77
N ASP A 70 -8.53 -10.69 -17.38
CA ASP A 70 -7.98 -11.70 -18.27
C ASP A 70 -8.74 -13.02 -18.10
N LEU A 71 -8.22 -14.09 -18.69
CA LEU A 71 -8.87 -15.41 -18.65
C LEU A 71 -8.81 -16.08 -17.27
N THR A 72 -8.14 -15.49 -16.28
CA THR A 72 -8.17 -15.98 -14.89
C THR A 72 -9.41 -15.51 -14.13
N ASN A 73 -10.02 -14.40 -14.55
CA ASN A 73 -11.18 -13.79 -13.90
C ASN A 73 -12.27 -13.39 -14.92
N GLY A 74 -12.39 -14.17 -15.98
CA GLY A 74 -13.42 -14.03 -17.00
C GLY A 74 -13.34 -15.15 -18.02
N ALA A 75 -14.27 -15.14 -18.97
CA ALA A 75 -14.36 -16.16 -20.00
C ALA A 75 -14.65 -15.54 -21.38
N ILE A 76 -14.16 -16.21 -22.41
CA ILE A 76 -14.57 -15.93 -23.78
C ILE A 76 -15.80 -16.78 -24.06
N ILE A 77 -16.93 -16.14 -24.33
CA ILE A 77 -18.22 -16.80 -24.55
C ILE A 77 -18.71 -16.56 -25.97
N ALA A 78 -19.42 -17.54 -26.53
CA ALA A 78 -20.11 -17.37 -27.81
C ALA A 78 -21.27 -16.38 -27.69
N THR A 79 -21.54 -15.61 -28.73
CA THR A 79 -22.56 -14.55 -28.76
C THR A 79 -23.37 -14.63 -30.05
N GLY A 80 -24.52 -13.95 -30.08
CA GLY A 80 -25.34 -13.82 -31.28
C GLY A 80 -24.70 -12.99 -32.40
N SER A 81 -23.68 -12.18 -32.09
CA SER A 81 -22.94 -11.45 -33.13
C SER A 81 -21.88 -12.33 -33.77
N GLN A 82 -22.01 -12.58 -35.06
CA GLN A 82 -20.99 -13.30 -35.84
C GLN A 82 -19.75 -12.45 -36.13
N THR A 83 -19.73 -11.17 -35.73
CA THR A 83 -18.65 -10.23 -36.08
C THR A 83 -17.82 -9.78 -34.89
N SER A 84 -18.19 -10.22 -33.68
CA SER A 84 -17.44 -9.94 -32.46
C SER A 84 -16.18 -10.79 -32.34
N ILE A 85 -15.10 -10.20 -31.84
CA ILE A 85 -13.82 -10.84 -31.56
C ILE A 85 -13.25 -10.34 -30.23
N VAL A 86 -12.59 -11.21 -29.48
CA VAL A 86 -11.89 -10.88 -28.23
C VAL A 86 -10.39 -10.87 -28.48
N GLY A 87 -9.69 -9.88 -27.92
CA GLY A 87 -8.23 -9.83 -27.89
C GLY A 87 -7.72 -9.77 -26.45
N CYS A 88 -6.87 -10.73 -26.07
CA CYS A 88 -6.23 -10.78 -24.75
C CYS A 88 -4.75 -10.43 -24.86
N VAL A 89 -4.28 -9.52 -24.00
CA VAL A 89 -2.86 -9.14 -23.94
C VAL A 89 -2.03 -10.33 -23.45
N ILE A 90 -0.92 -10.61 -24.13
CA ILE A 90 0.06 -11.62 -23.71
C ILE A 90 1.06 -10.97 -22.76
N LEU A 91 1.15 -11.48 -21.53
CA LEU A 91 2.05 -10.99 -20.49
C LEU A 91 3.15 -12.01 -20.21
N SER A 92 4.37 -11.54 -20.01
CA SER A 92 5.49 -12.36 -19.56
C SER A 92 6.37 -11.59 -18.58
N ALA A 93 7.03 -12.30 -17.67
CA ALA A 93 7.90 -11.71 -16.63
C ALA A 93 9.02 -10.81 -17.20
N SER A 94 9.55 -11.14 -18.39
CA SER A 94 10.62 -10.36 -19.03
C SER A 94 10.19 -8.95 -19.41
N LEU A 95 8.89 -8.69 -19.55
CA LEU A 95 8.33 -7.37 -19.83
C LEU A 95 8.27 -6.46 -18.59
N TYR A 96 8.56 -7.00 -17.40
CA TYR A 96 8.42 -6.31 -16.12
C TYR A 96 9.75 -6.22 -15.34
N ALA A 97 10.44 -7.34 -15.19
CA ALA A 97 11.51 -7.49 -14.18
C ALA A 97 12.66 -6.48 -14.31
N SER A 98 12.97 -6.00 -15.52
CA SER A 98 14.04 -5.02 -15.75
C SER A 98 13.66 -3.58 -15.41
N MET A 99 12.37 -3.27 -15.26
CA MET A 99 11.87 -1.90 -15.07
C MET A 99 11.28 -1.65 -13.69
N TYR A 100 10.85 -2.70 -12.97
CA TYR A 100 10.20 -2.51 -11.68
C TYR A 100 11.15 -1.80 -10.70
N ASN A 101 10.63 -0.79 -10.00
CA ASN A 101 11.37 0.07 -9.08
C ASN A 101 12.53 0.89 -9.70
N GLN A 102 12.63 0.96 -11.03
CA GLN A 102 13.53 1.89 -11.72
C GLN A 102 13.01 3.33 -11.68
N SER A 103 13.83 4.30 -12.06
CA SER A 103 13.40 5.70 -12.22
C SER A 103 12.26 5.80 -13.23
N CYS A 104 11.34 6.75 -13.04
CA CYS A 104 10.18 6.90 -13.93
C CYS A 104 10.51 7.03 -15.43
N SER A 105 11.70 7.49 -15.80
CA SER A 105 12.18 7.50 -17.20
C SER A 105 12.21 6.11 -17.84
N ALA A 106 12.35 5.03 -17.07
CA ALA A 106 12.41 3.66 -17.56
C ALA A 106 11.05 3.11 -18.02
N CYS A 107 9.94 3.55 -17.42
CA CYS A 107 8.58 3.10 -17.75
C CYS A 107 7.73 4.15 -18.46
N GLN A 108 8.24 5.35 -18.73
CA GLN A 108 7.55 6.38 -19.54
C GLN A 108 7.05 5.87 -20.90
N LYS A 109 7.64 4.79 -21.39
CA LYS A 109 7.39 4.19 -22.70
C LYS A 109 6.90 2.75 -22.60
N ASN A 110 6.30 2.37 -21.47
CA ASN A 110 5.84 1.02 -21.22
C ASN A 110 4.41 1.04 -20.66
N ARG A 111 3.55 0.13 -21.11
CA ARG A 111 2.22 -0.07 -20.55
C ARG A 111 2.18 -0.96 -19.31
N TYR A 112 3.19 -1.81 -19.13
CA TYR A 112 3.20 -2.86 -18.11
C TYR A 112 3.43 -2.29 -16.70
N GLN A 113 4.00 -1.08 -16.60
CA GLN A 113 4.28 -0.38 -15.35
C GLN A 113 3.98 1.11 -15.54
N THR A 114 3.61 1.77 -14.45
CA THR A 114 3.31 3.20 -14.43
C THR A 114 4.29 3.92 -13.51
N CYS A 115 4.59 5.18 -13.81
CA CYS A 115 5.32 6.03 -12.87
C CYS A 115 4.41 6.37 -11.70
N SER A 116 4.80 6.00 -10.48
CA SER A 116 4.12 6.45 -9.28
C SER A 116 4.56 7.87 -8.95
N SER A 117 3.62 8.81 -8.87
CA SER A 117 3.85 10.20 -8.43
C SER A 117 4.36 10.27 -7.00
N THR A 118 3.96 9.30 -6.18
CA THR A 118 4.31 9.16 -4.78
C THR A 118 5.78 8.75 -4.61
N THR A 119 6.21 7.71 -5.34
CA THR A 119 7.52 7.10 -5.11
C THR A 119 8.59 7.56 -6.12
N ASN A 120 8.16 8.22 -7.19
CA ASN A 120 8.97 8.58 -8.36
C ASN A 120 9.72 7.39 -9.00
N THR A 121 9.12 6.19 -8.92
CA THR A 121 9.64 4.97 -9.53
C THR A 121 8.56 4.25 -10.34
N CYS A 122 9.00 3.33 -11.20
CA CYS A 122 8.14 2.46 -11.98
C CYS A 122 7.49 1.40 -11.09
N GLN A 123 6.17 1.41 -11.02
CA GLN A 123 5.35 0.57 -10.17
C GLN A 123 4.29 -0.15 -10.98
N CYS A 124 3.62 -1.11 -10.34
CA CYS A 124 2.50 -1.80 -10.97
C CYS A 124 1.35 -0.82 -11.29
N PRO A 125 0.67 -0.98 -12.44
CA PRO A 125 -0.54 -0.23 -12.75
C PRO A 125 -1.64 -0.39 -11.71
N GLY A 126 -2.69 0.42 -11.79
CA GLY A 126 -3.87 0.30 -10.93
C GLY A 126 -4.42 -1.13 -10.90
N ASN A 127 -4.96 -1.51 -9.73
CA ASN A 127 -5.57 -2.82 -9.46
C ASN A 127 -4.68 -4.02 -9.84
N SER A 128 -3.35 -3.84 -9.78
CA SER A 128 -2.36 -4.88 -9.97
C SER A 128 -1.29 -4.77 -8.89
N TYR A 129 -0.58 -5.86 -8.62
CA TYR A 129 0.39 -5.93 -7.53
C TYR A 129 1.67 -6.61 -7.98
N TRP A 130 2.80 -6.29 -7.36
CA TRP A 130 4.07 -6.92 -7.71
C TRP A 130 4.17 -8.31 -7.08
N ASN A 131 4.26 -9.37 -7.89
CA ASN A 131 4.40 -10.73 -7.38
C ASN A 131 5.85 -11.23 -7.24
N GLY A 132 6.83 -10.34 -7.38
CA GLY A 132 8.25 -10.69 -7.45
C GLY A 132 8.77 -10.86 -8.89
N SER A 133 7.89 -10.96 -9.88
CA SER A 133 8.26 -11.21 -11.28
C SER A 133 7.51 -10.35 -12.28
N MET A 134 6.21 -10.11 -12.06
CA MET A 134 5.35 -9.29 -12.90
C MET A 134 4.26 -8.61 -12.07
N CYS A 135 3.43 -7.80 -12.73
CA CYS A 135 2.23 -7.20 -12.13
C CYS A 135 0.94 -7.92 -12.59
N PRO A 136 0.56 -9.06 -11.97
CA PRO A 136 -0.77 -9.65 -12.17
C PRO A 136 -1.88 -8.74 -11.61
N LEU A 137 -3.11 -8.97 -12.07
CA LEU A 137 -4.29 -8.33 -11.50
C LEU A 137 -4.44 -8.70 -10.03
N GLN A 138 -4.89 -7.74 -9.24
CA GLN A 138 -5.28 -7.97 -7.85
C GLN A 138 -6.49 -8.91 -7.78
N LEU A 139 -6.52 -9.66 -6.70
CA LEU A 139 -7.39 -10.79 -6.45
C LEU A 139 -8.70 -10.36 -5.77
N PHE A 140 -9.77 -11.04 -6.13
CA PHE A 140 -11.12 -10.82 -5.58
C PHE A 140 -11.34 -11.62 -4.29
N GLU A 141 -12.48 -11.40 -3.65
CA GLU A 141 -12.84 -12.03 -2.38
C GLU A 141 -12.76 -13.57 -2.48
N THR A 142 -12.29 -14.21 -1.40
CA THR A 142 -12.03 -15.66 -1.26
C THR A 142 -10.88 -16.22 -2.09
N ALA A 143 -10.30 -15.46 -3.02
CA ALA A 143 -9.14 -15.92 -3.76
C ALA A 143 -7.93 -16.08 -2.84
N ALA A 144 -7.19 -17.18 -3.01
CA ALA A 144 -5.98 -17.45 -2.25
C ALA A 144 -4.89 -16.42 -2.57
N CYS A 145 -4.28 -15.85 -1.55
CA CYS A 145 -3.32 -14.77 -1.68
C CYS A 145 -2.05 -15.09 -0.88
N SER A 146 -0.92 -14.54 -1.33
CA SER A 146 0.41 -14.82 -0.76
C SER A 146 1.14 -13.57 -0.29
N GLN A 147 0.50 -12.40 -0.35
CA GLN A 147 1.02 -11.12 0.09
C GLN A 147 -0.12 -10.12 0.30
N ILE A 148 0.13 -9.08 1.09
CA ILE A 148 -0.92 -8.18 1.56
C ILE A 148 -1.62 -7.39 0.45
N ASP A 149 -0.82 -6.89 -0.50
CA ASP A 149 -1.29 -6.01 -1.59
C ASP A 149 -1.86 -6.82 -2.76
N ALA A 150 -1.97 -8.16 -2.62
CA ALA A 150 -2.47 -9.03 -3.66
C ALA A 150 -3.97 -8.83 -3.92
N CYS A 151 -4.72 -8.31 -2.97
CA CYS A 151 -6.18 -8.20 -3.05
C CYS A 151 -6.64 -6.83 -3.54
N ARG A 152 -7.85 -6.77 -4.11
CA ARG A 152 -8.48 -5.55 -4.63
C ARG A 152 -8.76 -4.53 -3.52
N SER A 153 -7.83 -3.61 -3.33
CA SER A 153 -7.91 -2.59 -2.27
C SER A 153 -9.01 -1.56 -2.51
N ASP A 154 -9.37 -1.30 -3.77
CA ASP A 154 -10.52 -0.49 -4.18
C ASP A 154 -11.86 -1.10 -3.77
N LEU A 155 -11.90 -2.42 -3.54
CA LEU A 155 -13.03 -3.15 -2.97
C LEU A 155 -12.91 -3.37 -1.45
N ASN A 156 -11.96 -2.70 -0.80
CA ASN A 156 -11.64 -2.84 0.62
C ASN A 156 -11.25 -4.28 1.03
N LEU A 157 -10.65 -5.03 0.10
CA LEU A 157 -10.09 -6.35 0.36
C LEU A 157 -8.61 -6.25 0.70
N SER A 158 -8.18 -7.03 1.69
CA SER A 158 -6.77 -7.28 1.98
C SER A 158 -6.53 -8.78 2.14
N CYS A 159 -5.29 -9.22 1.92
CA CYS A 159 -4.98 -10.63 2.10
C CYS A 159 -5.00 -10.99 3.58
N ASN A 160 -5.86 -11.94 3.96
CA ASN A 160 -6.00 -12.31 5.34
C ASN A 160 -4.73 -13.02 5.84
N ILE A 161 -4.13 -12.47 6.90
CA ILE A 161 -3.02 -13.05 7.64
C ILE A 161 -3.60 -13.84 8.81
N ASN A 162 -3.37 -15.14 8.86
CA ASN A 162 -3.76 -15.97 9.99
C ASN A 162 -2.89 -15.69 11.22
N SER A 163 -3.27 -16.23 12.38
CA SER A 163 -2.53 -16.08 13.64
C SER A 163 -1.09 -16.63 13.63
N TYR A 164 -0.69 -17.33 12.56
CA TYR A 164 0.67 -17.83 12.34
C TYR A 164 1.50 -16.96 11.38
N GLY A 165 0.96 -15.84 10.91
CA GLY A 165 1.62 -14.96 9.94
C GLY A 165 1.51 -15.45 8.50
N GLY A 166 0.73 -16.51 8.24
CA GLY A 166 0.51 -17.04 6.90
C GLY A 166 -0.61 -16.28 6.19
N PHE A 167 -0.34 -15.84 4.96
CA PHE A 167 -1.35 -15.33 4.05
C PHE A 167 -2.31 -16.44 3.62
N THR A 168 -3.60 -16.14 3.55
CA THR A 168 -4.65 -17.11 3.27
C THR A 168 -5.47 -16.70 2.05
N GLN A 169 -6.51 -15.90 2.23
CA GLN A 169 -7.42 -15.49 1.16
C GLN A 169 -7.82 -14.02 1.30
N CYS A 170 -8.24 -13.42 0.19
CA CYS A 170 -8.73 -12.05 0.18
C CYS A 170 -10.06 -11.95 0.93
N LEU A 171 -10.12 -11.12 1.97
CA LEU A 171 -11.32 -10.87 2.75
C LEU A 171 -11.46 -9.38 3.04
N THR A 172 -12.70 -8.96 3.30
CA THR A 172 -12.98 -7.60 3.74
C THR A 172 -12.41 -7.36 5.14
N GLY A 173 -11.76 -6.21 5.34
CA GLY A 173 -11.63 -5.61 6.68
C GLY A 173 -10.60 -6.22 7.62
N GLN A 174 -9.45 -6.72 7.14
CA GLN A 174 -8.33 -7.11 8.01
C GLN A 174 -7.42 -5.95 8.43
N VAL A 175 -7.54 -4.81 7.76
CA VAL A 175 -6.84 -3.56 8.14
C VAL A 175 -7.73 -2.79 9.08
N PHE A 176 -7.38 -2.72 10.36
CA PHE A 176 -8.22 -2.04 11.37
C PHE A 176 -7.86 -0.59 11.61
N THR A 177 -6.93 -0.04 10.83
CA THR A 177 -6.63 1.40 10.84
C THR A 177 -7.86 2.25 10.51
N ASN A 178 -8.86 1.67 9.83
CA ASN A 178 -10.15 2.29 9.52
C ASN A 178 -11.08 2.48 10.72
N SER A 179 -10.70 2.01 11.90
CA SER A 179 -11.53 1.97 13.10
C SER A 179 -10.77 2.43 14.35
N THR A 180 -9.69 3.19 14.17
CA THR A 180 -8.91 3.70 15.28
C THR A 180 -9.62 4.90 15.88
N GLY A 181 -9.69 4.95 17.21
CA GLY A 181 -10.08 6.17 17.90
C GLY A 181 -9.01 7.25 17.73
N THR A 182 -9.09 8.30 18.54
CA THR A 182 -8.07 9.35 18.58
C THR A 182 -6.68 8.74 18.80
N VAL A 183 -5.72 9.16 17.97
CA VAL A 183 -4.31 8.78 18.10
C VAL A 183 -3.60 9.79 19.00
N TYR A 184 -2.90 9.31 20.01
CA TYR A 184 -2.19 10.16 20.96
C TYR A 184 -0.69 10.07 20.73
N ALA A 185 -0.07 11.20 20.43
CA ALA A 185 1.39 11.31 20.41
C ALA A 185 1.97 11.14 21.80
N VAL A 186 3.06 10.38 21.91
CA VAL A 186 3.83 10.25 23.16
C VAL A 186 5.31 10.53 22.95
N TRP A 187 5.98 10.90 24.04
CA TRP A 187 7.42 11.11 24.10
C TRP A 187 7.97 10.80 25.49
N ASN A 188 9.30 10.72 25.59
CA ASN A 188 10.05 10.43 26.80
C ASN A 188 9.60 9.12 27.48
N THR A 189 9.46 8.06 26.68
CA THR A 189 9.04 6.74 27.15
C THR A 189 9.73 5.62 26.39
N THR A 190 10.04 4.55 27.12
CA THR A 190 10.45 3.25 26.57
C THR A 190 9.40 2.21 26.91
N ALA A 191 9.53 0.99 26.36
CA ALA A 191 8.66 -0.12 26.70
C ALA A 191 8.62 -0.37 28.22
N GLY A 192 7.42 -0.58 28.76
CA GLY A 192 7.15 -0.76 30.19
C GLY A 192 7.23 0.51 31.05
N SER A 193 7.58 1.67 30.47
CA SER A 193 7.70 2.94 31.20
C SER A 193 6.50 3.86 30.99
N ASP A 194 6.33 4.79 31.93
CA ASP A 194 5.35 5.88 31.84
C ASP A 194 5.68 6.79 30.66
N SER A 195 4.64 7.35 30.05
CA SER A 195 4.75 8.19 28.87
C SER A 195 4.13 9.56 29.06
N ASN A 196 4.81 10.58 28.55
CA ASN A 196 4.27 11.93 28.45
C ASN A 196 3.52 12.10 27.13
N LEU A 197 2.38 12.78 27.17
CA LEU A 197 1.70 13.20 25.95
C LEU A 197 2.50 14.30 25.27
N ALA A 198 2.69 14.18 23.96
CA ALA A 198 3.22 15.26 23.15
C ALA A 198 2.08 16.17 22.69
N SER A 199 2.37 17.46 22.50
CA SER A 199 1.37 18.43 22.03
C SER A 199 1.81 19.12 20.74
N SER A 200 0.89 19.79 20.06
CA SER A 200 1.22 20.58 18.87
C SER A 200 2.26 21.67 19.21
N GLY A 201 3.27 21.83 18.36
CA GLY A 201 4.32 22.85 18.49
C GLY A 201 5.66 22.42 17.87
N THR A 202 6.70 23.21 18.08
CA THR A 202 8.01 23.01 17.44
C THR A 202 9.17 22.76 18.43
N GLY A 203 8.84 22.56 19.71
CA GLY A 203 9.79 22.35 20.80
C GLY A 203 9.91 20.90 21.27
N ILE A 204 10.59 20.72 22.40
CA ILE A 204 10.72 19.43 23.09
C ILE A 204 9.33 18.93 23.51
N GLY A 205 9.08 17.63 23.30
CA GLY A 205 7.82 16.98 23.60
C GLY A 205 6.67 17.48 22.72
N LYS A 206 6.99 17.92 21.50
CA LYS A 206 5.99 18.42 20.54
C LYS A 206 5.97 17.60 19.25
N TYR A 207 4.85 17.66 18.56
CA TYR A 207 4.71 17.27 17.16
C TYR A 207 4.44 18.49 16.29
N TYR A 208 4.92 18.48 15.05
CA TYR A 208 4.86 19.64 14.17
C TYR A 208 3.39 20.01 13.82
N PRO A 209 3.00 21.29 13.89
CA PRO A 209 1.64 21.70 13.53
C PRO A 209 1.27 21.32 12.08
N GLY A 210 0.20 20.55 11.90
CA GLY A 210 -0.23 20.04 10.59
C GLY A 210 0.39 18.69 10.19
N GLU A 211 1.41 18.21 10.91
CA GLU A 211 1.99 16.87 10.76
C GLU A 211 1.62 16.03 11.99
N VAL A 212 0.32 15.85 12.17
CA VAL A 212 -0.34 15.38 13.41
C VAL A 212 -0.37 13.84 13.50
N PRO A 213 -0.61 13.26 14.70
CA PRO A 213 -0.70 11.81 14.86
C PRO A 213 -1.76 11.14 14.00
N ASP A 214 -2.88 11.81 13.74
CA ASP A 214 -3.97 11.25 12.93
C ASP A 214 -3.54 10.98 11.48
N ASN A 215 -2.51 11.67 10.98
CA ASN A 215 -1.97 11.45 9.64
C ASN A 215 -1.37 10.04 9.47
N ILE A 216 -1.13 9.27 10.54
CA ILE A 216 -0.57 7.92 10.42
C ILE A 216 -1.58 6.85 10.00
N PHE A 217 -2.88 7.18 10.02
CA PHE A 217 -3.97 6.27 9.67
C PHE A 217 -4.95 6.93 8.68
N ASP A 218 -4.51 7.95 7.94
CA ASP A 218 -5.35 8.68 6.98
C ASP A 218 -5.34 8.06 5.57
N ARG A 219 -4.61 6.95 5.40
CA ARG A 219 -4.42 6.21 4.15
C ARG A 219 -3.77 7.05 3.05
N ASN A 220 -3.05 8.09 3.41
CA ASN A 220 -2.39 8.96 2.48
C ASN A 220 -0.92 9.05 2.82
N THR A 221 -0.10 8.27 2.12
CA THR A 221 1.36 8.32 2.29
C THR A 221 1.96 9.70 2.04
N SER A 222 1.22 10.66 1.45
CA SER A 222 1.64 12.04 1.18
C SER A 222 1.54 12.98 2.39
N THR A 223 0.75 12.64 3.41
CA THR A 223 0.76 13.33 4.71
C THR A 223 1.78 12.64 5.62
N LYS A 224 2.06 13.21 6.79
CA LYS A 224 2.97 12.59 7.75
C LYS A 224 2.74 13.04 9.18
N TYR A 225 3.20 12.21 10.10
CA TYR A 225 3.37 12.55 11.49
C TYR A 225 4.85 12.82 11.78
N THR A 226 5.14 13.92 12.50
CA THR A 226 6.49 14.28 12.91
C THR A 226 6.54 14.56 14.41
N ASN A 227 7.42 13.88 15.14
CA ASN A 227 7.61 14.05 16.58
C ASN A 227 9.05 14.46 16.90
N PHE A 228 9.21 15.57 17.63
CA PHE A 228 10.52 16.14 17.95
C PHE A 228 11.20 15.44 19.13
N GLY A 229 10.47 14.66 19.93
CA GLY A 229 11.01 14.00 21.12
C GLY A 229 11.75 14.96 22.03
N ASN A 230 13.02 14.70 22.31
CA ASN A 230 13.89 15.55 23.13
C ASN A 230 14.56 16.72 22.37
N CYS A 231 14.08 17.05 21.17
CA CYS A 231 14.67 18.05 20.28
C CYS A 231 13.67 19.12 19.84
N ASN A 232 14.09 20.02 18.96
CA ASN A 232 13.25 21.12 18.47
C ASN A 232 13.62 21.55 17.05
N ILE A 233 12.84 22.45 16.46
CA ILE A 233 13.09 22.98 15.10
C ILE A 233 14.26 23.99 15.05
N THR A 234 14.65 24.58 16.18
CA THR A 234 15.65 25.67 16.25
C THR A 234 17.09 25.17 16.40
N GLY A 235 17.37 23.91 16.03
CA GLY A 235 18.72 23.40 15.85
C GLY A 235 19.27 22.54 16.99
N ILE A 236 18.46 22.19 18.00
CA ILE A 236 18.84 21.07 18.88
C ILE A 236 18.66 19.79 18.06
N VAL A 237 19.78 19.30 17.53
CA VAL A 237 19.84 18.06 16.76
C VAL A 237 20.70 17.06 17.52
N SER A 238 20.22 15.82 17.60
CA SER A 238 20.86 14.73 18.33
C SER A 238 20.56 13.41 17.62
N PRO A 239 21.48 12.43 17.67
CA PRO A 239 21.17 11.05 17.30
C PRO A 239 20.04 10.42 18.15
N THR A 240 19.61 11.05 19.24
CA THR A 240 18.57 10.52 20.13
C THR A 240 17.22 11.21 20.00
N CYS A 241 17.06 12.23 19.13
CA CYS A 241 15.80 13.00 19.05
C CYS A 241 14.57 12.15 18.73
N ALA A 242 14.76 11.10 17.94
CA ALA A 242 13.71 10.18 17.55
C ALA A 242 13.46 9.07 18.58
N GLN A 243 14.40 8.83 19.49
CA GLN A 243 14.27 7.80 20.50
C GLN A 243 13.17 8.19 21.49
N ASP A 244 12.50 7.19 22.01
CA ASP A 244 11.51 7.31 23.08
C ASP A 244 10.29 8.17 22.70
N THR A 245 10.01 8.24 21.40
CA THR A 245 8.82 8.87 20.82
C THR A 245 7.88 7.82 20.28
N GLY A 246 6.63 8.19 20.02
CA GLY A 246 5.69 7.25 19.42
C GLY A 246 4.26 7.72 19.49
N PHE A 247 3.36 6.76 19.48
CA PHE A 247 1.94 6.99 19.66
C PHE A 247 1.28 5.83 20.39
N TYR A 248 0.11 6.07 20.95
CA TYR A 248 -0.82 5.01 21.29
C TYR A 248 -2.21 5.32 20.75
N LEU A 249 -3.02 4.28 20.63
CA LEU A 249 -4.40 4.37 20.20
C LEU A 249 -5.27 3.37 20.95
N THR A 250 -6.57 3.63 20.93
CA THR A 250 -7.60 2.67 21.33
C THR A 250 -8.46 2.35 20.12
N LEU A 251 -8.68 1.06 19.87
CA LEU A 251 -9.47 0.57 18.75
C LEU A 251 -10.98 0.72 19.04
N GLN A 252 -11.71 1.40 18.17
CA GLN A 252 -13.17 1.57 18.33
C GLN A 252 -13.94 0.27 18.13
N ARG A 253 -13.36 -0.69 17.38
CA ARG A 253 -13.93 -2.03 17.20
C ARG A 253 -13.80 -2.94 18.44
N GLY A 254 -13.19 -2.45 19.51
CA GLY A 254 -12.90 -3.21 20.71
C GLY A 254 -11.58 -3.98 20.61
N ALA A 255 -11.37 -4.88 21.58
CA ALA A 255 -10.16 -5.70 21.62
C ALA A 255 -9.98 -6.45 20.31
N SER A 256 -8.79 -6.35 19.74
CA SER A 256 -8.40 -6.99 18.48
C SER A 256 -7.07 -7.71 18.68
N LEU A 257 -6.81 -8.76 17.91
CA LEU A 257 -5.51 -9.43 17.89
C LEU A 257 -4.64 -8.80 16.80
N LEU A 258 -3.57 -8.08 17.16
CA LEU A 258 -2.59 -7.57 16.21
C LEU A 258 -1.64 -8.71 15.79
N VAL A 259 -1.57 -8.97 14.49
CA VAL A 259 -0.77 -10.06 13.90
C VAL A 259 0.43 -9.50 13.12
N ALA A 260 0.22 -8.42 12.38
CA ALA A 260 1.26 -7.81 11.57
C ALA A 260 1.09 -6.30 11.50
N PHE A 261 2.15 -5.61 11.10
CA PHE A 261 2.13 -4.19 10.81
C PHE A 261 3.11 -3.82 9.70
N ARG A 262 2.95 -2.63 9.11
CA ARG A 262 3.99 -2.00 8.28
C ARG A 262 3.93 -0.48 8.42
N PHE A 263 5.09 0.16 8.31
CA PHE A 263 5.22 1.62 8.28
C PHE A 263 5.42 2.10 6.85
N ALA A 264 5.02 3.33 6.55
CA ALA A 264 5.39 4.04 5.34
C ALA A 264 6.34 5.20 5.63
N THR A 265 7.28 5.43 4.71
CA THR A 265 8.24 6.54 4.78
C THR A 265 7.56 7.85 4.39
N ALA A 266 7.91 8.96 5.05
CA ALA A 266 7.37 10.29 4.71
C ALA A 266 8.01 10.90 3.43
N ASN A 267 7.89 12.22 3.20
CA ASN A 267 8.51 12.92 2.05
C ASN A 267 9.87 13.59 2.35
N SER A 268 10.40 13.56 3.57
CA SER A 268 11.61 14.35 3.92
C SER A 268 12.89 13.50 4.05
N TYR A 269 13.73 13.76 5.06
CA TYR A 269 15.04 13.14 5.22
C TYR A 269 14.97 11.67 5.68
N PRO A 270 15.60 10.71 4.97
CA PRO A 270 15.62 9.29 5.35
C PRO A 270 16.09 9.03 6.78
N GLN A 271 16.99 9.87 7.28
CA GLN A 271 17.56 9.75 8.62
C GLN A 271 16.50 9.84 9.74
N ARG A 272 15.33 10.40 9.45
CA ARG A 272 14.20 10.54 10.38
C ARG A 272 13.21 9.38 10.30
N ASP A 273 13.44 8.38 9.47
CA ASP A 273 12.53 7.25 9.34
C ASP A 273 12.80 6.23 10.48
N PRO A 274 11.77 5.60 11.06
CA PRO A 274 11.94 4.67 12.18
C PRO A 274 12.56 3.37 11.67
N LEU A 275 13.63 2.88 12.31
CA LEU A 275 14.26 1.58 12.00
C LEU A 275 13.84 0.48 12.97
N MET A 276 13.81 0.80 14.27
CA MET A 276 13.45 -0.14 15.33
C MET A 276 12.34 0.45 16.17
N ILE A 277 11.38 -0.41 16.52
CA ILE A 277 10.24 -0.03 17.35
C ILE A 277 9.97 -1.09 18.42
N THR A 278 9.20 -0.69 19.42
CA THR A 278 8.46 -1.60 20.28
C THR A 278 6.96 -1.44 20.08
N ILE A 279 6.23 -2.54 20.27
CA ILE A 279 4.76 -2.53 20.29
C ILE A 279 4.31 -3.17 21.59
N GLU A 280 3.37 -2.53 22.26
CA GLU A 280 2.78 -2.99 23.50
C GLU A 280 1.26 -2.99 23.40
N GLY A 281 0.62 -3.90 24.12
CA GLY A 281 -0.84 -4.03 24.20
C GLY A 281 -1.37 -3.68 25.59
N SER A 282 -2.57 -3.10 25.66
CA SER A 282 -3.28 -2.83 26.91
C SER A 282 -4.80 -3.04 26.78
N ASN A 283 -5.41 -3.47 27.88
CA ASN A 283 -6.87 -3.47 28.09
C ASN A 283 -7.26 -2.55 29.26
N SER A 284 -6.35 -1.70 29.72
CA SER A 284 -6.59 -0.75 30.80
C SER A 284 -7.53 0.38 30.34
N ASN A 285 -8.15 1.05 31.31
CA ASN A 285 -8.95 2.24 31.05
C ASN A 285 -8.11 3.38 30.45
N SER A 286 -8.75 4.27 29.69
CA SER A 286 -8.07 5.37 28.98
C SER A 286 -7.24 6.28 29.88
N THR A 287 -7.62 6.45 31.15
CA THR A 287 -6.89 7.27 32.14
C THR A 287 -5.56 6.67 32.57
N GLU A 288 -5.36 5.37 32.34
CA GLU A 288 -4.17 4.61 32.76
C GLU A 288 -3.19 4.37 31.61
N LEU A 289 -3.53 4.76 30.38
CA LEU A 289 -2.73 4.48 29.18
C LEU A 289 -1.42 5.28 29.10
N THR A 290 -1.24 6.29 29.96
CA THR A 290 0.06 6.96 30.14
C THR A 290 0.97 6.25 31.14
N ARG A 291 0.48 5.26 31.89
CA ARG A 291 1.29 4.48 32.84
C ARG A 291 1.92 3.28 32.16
N GLY A 292 3.21 3.09 32.33
CA GLY A 292 3.98 1.97 31.78
C GLY A 292 3.48 0.61 32.25
N SER A 293 3.02 0.53 33.50
CA SER A 293 2.45 -0.68 34.09
C SER A 293 1.16 -1.17 33.42
N SER A 294 0.51 -0.32 32.61
CA SER A 294 -0.68 -0.69 31.83
C SER A 294 -0.34 -1.47 30.56
N TRP A 295 0.94 -1.53 30.17
CA TRP A 295 1.37 -2.02 28.87
C TRP A 295 2.10 -3.36 28.99
N THR A 296 1.77 -4.29 28.09
CA THR A 296 2.49 -5.56 27.94
C THR A 296 3.25 -5.55 26.63
N LEU A 297 4.56 -5.77 26.68
CA LEU A 297 5.42 -5.83 25.50
C LEU A 297 5.05 -7.01 24.59
N LEU A 298 4.78 -6.72 23.32
CA LEU A 298 4.40 -7.69 22.29
C LEU A 298 5.48 -7.85 21.21
N TYR A 299 6.20 -6.75 20.91
CA TYR A 299 7.16 -6.70 19.83
C TYR A 299 8.33 -5.80 20.20
N ASN A 300 9.55 -6.22 19.87
CA ASN A 300 10.75 -5.38 19.88
C ASN A 300 11.62 -5.78 18.69
N GLY A 301 11.68 -4.94 17.66
CA GLY A 301 12.27 -5.34 16.40
C GLY A 301 12.23 -4.25 15.35
N SER A 302 12.45 -4.65 14.10
CA SER A 302 12.45 -3.73 12.95
C SER A 302 11.07 -3.10 12.73
N SER A 303 11.04 -1.87 12.21
CA SER A 303 9.82 -1.26 11.66
C SER A 303 9.46 -1.79 10.27
N GLY A 304 10.38 -2.51 9.63
CA GLY A 304 10.28 -2.94 8.24
C GLY A 304 10.74 -1.92 7.20
N ILE A 305 11.13 -0.71 7.61
CA ILE A 305 11.74 0.30 6.72
C ILE A 305 13.22 -0.05 6.51
N SER A 306 13.61 -0.18 5.23
CA SER A 306 15.00 -0.45 4.83
C SER A 306 15.79 0.84 4.62
N THR A 307 17.13 0.77 4.66
CA THR A 307 17.98 1.97 4.49
C THR A 307 17.93 2.60 3.10
N ASN A 308 17.44 1.87 2.10
CA ASN A 308 17.32 2.33 0.71
C ASN A 308 15.84 2.40 0.28
N GLN A 309 14.93 2.49 1.26
CA GLN A 309 13.51 2.58 0.99
C GLN A 309 13.18 3.86 0.21
N SER A 310 12.41 3.74 -0.87
CA SER A 310 11.86 4.89 -1.60
C SER A 310 10.97 5.73 -0.68
N ARG A 311 10.91 7.05 -0.86
CA ARG A 311 10.05 7.95 -0.08
C ARG A 311 8.57 7.70 -0.38
N LEU A 312 7.70 8.01 0.59
CA LEU A 312 6.25 7.87 0.44
C LEU A 312 5.82 6.44 0.08
N THR A 313 6.59 5.46 0.55
CA THR A 313 6.32 4.03 0.31
C THR A 313 6.20 3.25 1.59
N TYR A 314 5.34 2.25 1.57
CA TYR A 314 5.30 1.21 2.58
C TYR A 314 6.60 0.41 2.59
N GLY A 315 7.14 0.19 3.78
CA GLY A 315 8.20 -0.76 4.06
C GLY A 315 7.68 -2.21 4.06
N SER A 316 8.58 -3.12 4.41
CA SER A 316 8.26 -4.54 4.54
C SER A 316 7.34 -4.80 5.74
N ILE A 317 6.40 -5.74 5.59
CA ILE A 317 5.54 -6.18 6.69
C ILE A 317 6.36 -6.87 7.75
N GLN A 318 6.07 -6.54 9.01
CA GLN A 318 6.62 -7.18 10.18
C GLN A 318 5.54 -7.99 10.87
N LEU A 319 5.86 -9.24 11.21
CA LEU A 319 5.00 -10.13 11.97
C LEU A 319 5.29 -9.96 13.46
N LEU A 320 4.23 -9.90 14.28
CA LEU A 320 4.39 -10.01 15.71
C LEU A 320 4.76 -11.46 16.09
N PRO A 321 5.58 -11.66 17.14
CA PRO A 321 5.75 -12.97 17.77
C PRO A 321 4.39 -13.59 18.09
N LYS A 322 4.33 -14.93 18.03
CA LYS A 322 3.10 -15.68 18.26
C LYS A 322 2.46 -15.27 19.58
N THR A 323 1.29 -14.64 19.48
CA THR A 323 0.45 -14.25 20.62
C THR A 323 -1.00 -14.56 20.28
N SER A 324 -1.75 -14.99 21.28
CA SER A 324 -3.22 -15.14 21.21
C SER A 324 -3.93 -14.09 22.05
N ALA A 325 -3.21 -13.07 22.54
CA ALA A 325 -3.75 -12.03 23.41
C ALA A 325 -4.40 -10.91 22.59
N TRP A 326 -5.61 -10.54 22.99
CA TRP A 326 -6.40 -9.49 22.36
C TRP A 326 -6.32 -8.23 23.22
N TYR A 327 -6.04 -7.09 22.59
CA TYR A 327 -5.90 -5.80 23.27
C TYR A 327 -6.79 -4.75 22.63
N ALA A 328 -7.41 -3.91 23.46
CA ALA A 328 -8.20 -2.77 23.05
C ALA A 328 -7.33 -1.57 22.65
N SER A 329 -6.13 -1.45 23.22
CA SER A 329 -5.20 -0.37 22.95
C SER A 329 -3.82 -0.90 22.59
N TYR A 330 -3.14 -0.17 21.70
CA TYR A 330 -1.77 -0.47 21.28
C TYR A 330 -0.90 0.78 21.39
N ARG A 331 0.36 0.60 21.83
CA ARG A 331 1.39 1.65 21.92
C ARG A 331 2.57 1.26 21.06
N PHE A 332 2.98 2.16 20.18
CA PHE A 332 4.11 2.01 19.26
C PHE A 332 5.16 3.02 19.64
N LEU A 333 6.35 2.56 20.04
CA LEU A 333 7.46 3.44 20.42
C LEU A 333 8.64 3.23 19.50
N VAL A 334 9.27 4.32 19.10
CA VAL A 334 10.46 4.33 18.25
C VAL A 334 11.70 4.25 19.13
N ASN A 335 12.45 3.17 18.97
CA ASN A 335 13.69 2.93 19.71
C ASN A 335 14.93 3.41 18.94
N LEU A 336 14.85 3.42 17.60
CA LEU A 336 15.96 3.79 16.74
C LEU A 336 15.44 4.37 15.43
N ALA A 337 15.97 5.53 15.03
CA ALA A 337 15.79 6.09 13.70
C ALA A 337 16.94 5.68 12.77
N MET A 338 16.77 5.88 11.45
CA MET A 338 17.79 5.65 10.42
C MET A 338 18.93 6.67 10.46
N ASN A 339 19.31 7.14 11.64
CA ASN A 339 20.16 8.31 11.77
C ASN A 339 21.65 8.01 11.74
N LYS A 340 22.15 6.77 11.68
CA LYS A 340 23.59 6.44 11.50
C LYS A 340 24.58 7.31 12.30
N GLY A 341 24.21 7.80 13.49
CA GLY A 341 25.01 8.72 14.30
C GLY A 341 25.02 10.19 13.84
N LEU A 342 24.30 10.53 12.78
CA LEU A 342 24.05 11.89 12.31
C LEU A 342 22.99 12.59 13.17
N PRO A 343 23.15 13.89 13.42
CA PRO A 343 22.14 14.67 14.10
C PRO A 343 20.85 14.73 13.27
N ILE A 344 19.73 14.39 13.90
CA ILE A 344 18.37 14.59 13.38
C ILE A 344 17.64 15.54 14.32
N SER A 345 16.52 16.12 13.88
CA SER A 345 15.69 16.98 14.75
C SER A 345 14.40 16.32 15.22
N ALA A 346 13.97 15.23 14.57
CA ALA A 346 12.67 14.59 14.79
C ALA A 346 12.64 13.18 14.16
N ILE A 347 11.64 12.39 14.52
CA ILE A 347 11.19 11.22 13.75
C ILE A 347 10.04 11.62 12.82
N GLN A 348 9.87 10.88 11.72
CA GLN A 348 8.73 11.02 10.82
C GLN A 348 8.33 9.68 10.18
N TYR A 349 7.06 9.53 9.88
CA TYR A 349 6.50 8.47 9.03
C TYR A 349 5.14 8.91 8.50
N SER A 350 4.76 8.42 7.33
CA SER A 350 3.53 8.85 6.67
C SER A 350 2.33 8.03 7.08
N GLU A 351 2.44 6.72 7.09
CA GLU A 351 1.34 5.80 7.39
C GLU A 351 1.83 4.63 8.23
N VAL A 352 0.91 4.02 8.97
CA VAL A 352 1.09 2.74 9.64
C VAL A 352 -0.13 1.88 9.34
N GLU A 353 0.07 0.67 8.82
CA GLU A 353 -1.03 -0.29 8.66
C GLU A 353 -0.93 -1.40 9.70
N LEU A 354 -2.09 -1.72 10.29
CA LEU A 354 -2.25 -2.72 11.34
C LEU A 354 -3.17 -3.84 10.82
N PHE A 355 -2.70 -5.08 10.92
CA PHE A 355 -3.39 -6.27 10.41
C PHE A 355 -3.68 -7.27 11.53
N GLY A 356 -4.86 -7.88 11.51
CA GLY A 356 -5.18 -8.89 12.52
C GLY A 356 -6.60 -9.44 12.51
N HIS A 357 -7.15 -9.71 13.70
CA HIS A 357 -8.53 -10.21 13.89
C HIS A 357 -9.38 -9.34 14.79
#